data_AF-A0A364K5M5-F1
#
_entry.id   AF-A0A364K5M5-F1
#
_cell.length_a   1.000
_cell.length_b   1.000
_cell.length_c   1.000
_cell.angle_alpha   90.00
_cell.angle_beta   90.00
_cell.angle_gamma   90.00
#
_symmetry.space_group_name_H-M   'P 1'
#
loop_
_entity.id
_entity.type
_entity.pdbx_description
1 polymer ?
#
loop_
_entity_poly.entity_id
_entity_poly.type
_entity_poly.pdbx_seq_one_letter_code
_entity_poly.pdbx_strand_id
1 'polypeptide(L)'
;MRQKCLWVSCILFVFSLSIVGCWDYKDIEDYRFTLGEAFDLKEDTDIDQTREEPQIIFTYQEVIPKLIAQQSSEQLPYQNASFTGRSIYEVAINQVQKQTLPPKTEHIKVIIFGEKLASTMNLFQLFDNYSS
;
A
#
# COMPACT_ATOMS: atom_id res chain seq x y z
N MET A 1 -49.89 20.23 -24.71
CA MET A 1 -48.80 19.21 -24.77
C MET A 1 -47.42 19.80 -24.50
N ARG A 2 -47.01 20.91 -25.14
CA ARG A 2 -45.68 21.53 -24.97
C ARG A 2 -45.25 21.87 -23.53
N GLN A 3 -46.16 22.41 -22.71
CA GLN A 3 -45.88 22.73 -21.29
C GLN A 3 -45.63 21.49 -20.42
N LYS A 4 -46.29 20.37 -20.71
CA LYS A 4 -46.10 19.11 -19.97
C LYS A 4 -44.72 18.50 -20.26
N CYS A 5 -44.24 18.57 -21.50
CA CYS A 5 -42.89 18.15 -21.86
C CYS A 5 -41.80 19.03 -21.22
N LEU A 6 -42.00 20.34 -21.14
CA LEU A 6 -41.09 21.27 -20.44
C LEU A 6 -41.00 20.97 -18.93
N TRP A 7 -42.12 20.66 -18.30
CA TRP A 7 -42.15 20.28 -16.88
C TRP A 7 -41.42 18.97 -16.60
N VAL A 8 -41.65 17.95 -17.43
CA VAL A 8 -40.96 16.65 -17.32
C VAL A 8 -39.44 16.83 -17.53
N SER A 9 -39.04 17.66 -18.49
CA SER A 9 -37.63 17.97 -18.72
C SER A 9 -36.96 18.68 -17.53
N CYS A 10 -37.65 19.63 -16.89
CA CYS A 10 -37.11 20.31 -15.70
C CYS A 10 -37.00 19.36 -14.50
N ILE A 11 -37.97 18.48 -14.30
CA ILE A 11 -37.92 17.49 -13.21
C ILE A 11 -36.76 16.52 -13.40
N LEU A 12 -36.55 16.02 -14.63
CA LEU A 12 -35.41 15.14 -14.95
C LEU A 12 -34.06 15.84 -14.74
N PHE A 13 -33.97 17.13 -15.11
CA PHE A 13 -32.75 17.91 -14.89
C PHE A 13 -32.44 18.09 -13.40
N VAL A 14 -33.44 18.47 -12.58
CA VAL A 14 -33.27 18.59 -11.13
C VAL A 14 -32.90 17.24 -10.49
N PHE A 15 -33.51 16.14 -10.94
CA PHE A 15 -33.18 14.80 -10.45
C PHE A 15 -31.74 14.38 -10.81
N SER A 16 -31.25 14.76 -11.99
CA SER A 16 -29.87 14.50 -12.41
C SER A 16 -28.84 15.25 -11.56
N LEU A 17 -29.17 16.47 -11.12
CA LEU A 17 -28.32 17.28 -10.24
C LEU A 17 -28.20 16.70 -8.82
N SER A 18 -29.19 15.92 -8.36
CA SER A 18 -29.13 15.26 -7.06
C SER A 18 -28.27 13.99 -7.06
N ILE A 19 -27.94 13.43 -8.23
CA ILE A 19 -27.16 12.18 -8.36
C ILE A 19 -25.64 12.46 -8.49
N VAL A 20 -25.23 13.70 -8.79
CA VAL A 20 -23.80 14.09 -8.87
C VAL A 20 -23.12 14.26 -7.50
N GLY A 21 -23.81 13.96 -6.40
CA GLY A 21 -23.25 14.02 -5.04
C GLY A 21 -22.63 12.70 -4.57
N CYS A 22 -21.34 12.73 -4.25
CA CYS A 22 -20.59 11.78 -3.38
C CYS A 22 -20.50 10.30 -3.80
N TRP A 23 -20.59 9.95 -5.09
CA TRP A 23 -20.41 8.55 -5.51
C TRP A 23 -18.98 7.99 -5.34
N ASP A 24 -17.98 8.86 -5.21
CA ASP A 24 -16.59 8.46 -5.01
C ASP A 24 -16.01 9.01 -3.70
N TYR A 25 -16.88 9.31 -2.73
CA TYR A 25 -16.42 9.70 -1.41
C TYR A 25 -15.91 8.47 -0.66
N LYS A 26 -14.66 8.54 -0.21
CA LYS A 26 -14.03 7.54 0.63
C LYS A 26 -13.32 8.25 1.78
N ASP A 27 -13.57 7.79 3.00
CA ASP A 27 -12.97 8.37 4.18
C ASP A 27 -11.45 8.14 4.18
N ILE A 28 -10.68 9.08 4.73
CA ILE A 28 -9.21 8.97 4.77
C ILE A 28 -8.76 7.75 5.58
N GLU A 29 -9.60 7.33 6.52
CA GLU A 29 -9.45 6.15 7.37
C GLU A 29 -9.55 4.82 6.61
N ASP A 30 -10.16 4.82 5.42
CA ASP A 30 -10.24 3.64 4.55
C ASP A 30 -8.99 3.47 3.67
N TYR A 31 -8.06 4.42 3.73
CA TYR A 31 -6.79 4.36 3.02
C TYR A 31 -5.68 3.82 3.92
N ARG A 32 -4.90 2.90 3.36
CA ARG A 32 -3.76 2.25 4.01
C ARG A 32 -2.45 2.90 3.55
N PHE A 33 -2.14 4.10 4.06
CA PHE A 33 -0.96 4.84 3.61
C PHE A 33 0.33 4.18 4.09
N THR A 34 1.19 3.80 3.15
CA THR A 34 2.55 3.32 3.41
C THR A 34 3.51 4.52 3.40
N LEU A 35 4.23 4.73 4.51
CA LEU A 35 5.26 5.79 4.61
C LEU A 35 6.68 5.28 4.40
N GLY A 36 6.92 4.03 4.80
CA GLY A 36 8.25 3.44 4.77
C GLY A 36 8.21 1.98 4.35
N GLU A 37 9.23 1.56 3.63
CA GLU A 37 9.43 0.18 3.21
C GLU A 37 10.87 -0.24 3.50
N ALA A 38 11.04 -1.51 3.85
CA ALA A 38 12.34 -2.10 4.15
C ALA A 38 12.45 -3.47 3.50
N PHE A 39 13.58 -3.73 2.85
CA PHE A 39 13.94 -5.01 2.28
C PHE A 39 15.20 -5.53 2.96
N ASP A 40 15.10 -6.74 3.52
CA ASP A 40 16.19 -7.40 4.23
C ASP A 40 16.35 -8.85 3.75
N LEU A 41 17.51 -9.44 4.04
CA LEU A 41 17.67 -10.89 3.98
C LEU A 41 17.22 -11.50 5.31
N LYS A 42 16.49 -12.61 5.23
CA LYS A 42 16.10 -13.37 6.43
C LYS A 42 17.35 -13.92 7.13
N GLU A 43 17.44 -13.69 8.45
CA GLU A 43 18.63 -13.98 9.28
C GLU A 43 19.17 -15.41 9.16
N ASP A 44 18.31 -16.41 8.97
CA ASP A 44 18.70 -17.82 8.83
C ASP A 44 19.21 -18.21 7.42
N THR A 45 19.21 -17.27 6.47
CA THR A 45 19.76 -17.55 5.14
C THR A 45 21.26 -17.30 5.16
N ASP A 46 21.99 -18.29 5.67
CA ASP A 46 23.43 -18.34 5.57
C ASP A 46 23.80 -18.83 4.17
N ILE A 47 23.86 -17.87 3.23
CA ILE A 47 24.08 -18.12 1.79
C ILE A 47 25.38 -18.92 1.55
N ASP A 48 26.33 -18.81 2.48
CA ASP A 48 27.62 -19.51 2.42
C ASP A 48 27.57 -20.95 2.98
N GLN A 49 26.56 -21.30 3.79
CA GLN A 49 26.48 -22.61 4.47
C GLN A 49 25.31 -23.49 3.99
N THR A 50 24.18 -22.88 3.63
CA THR A 50 23.00 -23.62 3.16
C THR A 50 22.86 -23.38 1.66
N ARG A 51 22.73 -24.45 0.86
CA ARG A 51 22.42 -24.37 -0.58
C ARG A 51 20.97 -23.87 -0.84
N GLU A 52 20.39 -23.14 0.10
CA GLU A 52 19.04 -22.63 0.02
C GLU A 52 19.02 -21.28 -0.69
N GLU A 53 17.97 -21.03 -1.48
CA GLU A 53 17.80 -19.75 -2.15
C GLU A 53 17.60 -18.63 -1.10
N PRO A 54 18.25 -17.46 -1.27
CA PRO A 54 18.12 -16.34 -0.35
C PRO A 54 16.65 -15.93 -0.17
N GLN A 55 16.16 -15.89 1.08
CA GLN A 55 14.83 -15.39 1.39
C GLN A 55 14.88 -13.90 1.72
N ILE A 56 14.05 -13.12 1.02
CA ILE A 56 13.86 -11.70 1.22
C ILE A 56 12.71 -11.51 2.23
N ILE A 57 12.92 -10.65 3.21
CA ILE A 57 11.88 -10.09 4.07
C ILE A 57 11.59 -8.68 3.57
N PHE A 58 10.33 -8.41 3.27
CA PHE A 58 9.83 -7.07 3.02
C PHE A 58 8.95 -6.64 4.17
N THR A 59 9.25 -5.48 4.74
CA THR A 59 8.47 -4.86 5.81
C THR A 59 7.99 -3.52 5.32
N TYR A 60 6.70 -3.25 5.43
CA TYR A 60 6.18 -1.90 5.21
C TYR A 60 5.58 -1.35 6.50
N GLN A 61 5.67 -0.03 6.63
CA GLN A 61 5.09 0.75 7.70
C GLN A 61 3.84 1.45 7.18
N GLU A 62 2.71 1.08 7.76
CA GLU A 62 1.41 1.66 7.48
C GLU A 62 0.98 2.61 8.59
N VAL A 63 0.48 3.76 8.19
CA VAL A 63 -0.07 4.76 9.10
C VAL A 63 -1.48 4.37 9.54
N ILE A 64 -1.81 4.68 10.79
CA ILE A 64 -3.18 4.58 11.31
C ILE A 64 -3.75 6.00 11.45
N PRO A 65 -4.52 6.54 10.47
CA PRO A 65 -4.92 7.94 10.44
C PRO A 65 -5.63 8.41 11.71
N LYS A 66 -6.50 7.55 12.27
CA LYS A 66 -7.24 7.82 13.51
C LYS A 66 -6.32 8.15 14.70
N LEU A 67 -5.17 7.48 14.79
CA LEU A 67 -4.21 7.69 15.88
C LEU A 67 -3.35 8.94 15.68
N ILE A 68 -3.13 9.37 14.43
CA ILE A 68 -2.48 10.67 14.16
C ILE A 68 -3.40 11.82 14.56
N ALA A 69 -4.69 11.72 14.26
CA ALA A 69 -5.67 12.74 14.63
C ALA A 69 -5.82 12.86 16.16
N GLN A 70 -5.69 11.75 16.88
CA GLN A 70 -5.70 11.68 18.34
C GLN A 70 -4.29 11.90 18.90
N GLN A 71 -3.83 13.15 18.94
CA GLN A 71 -2.49 13.57 19.41
C GLN A 71 -2.07 13.08 20.83
N SER A 72 -2.92 12.34 21.55
CA SER A 72 -2.70 11.86 22.92
C SER A 72 -2.87 10.33 23.08
N SER A 73 -2.72 9.56 22.00
CA SER A 73 -2.74 8.09 22.05
C SER A 73 -1.41 7.55 22.61
N GLU A 74 -1.46 6.65 23.60
CA GLU A 74 -0.29 5.85 24.04
C GLU A 74 0.17 4.83 22.97
N GLN A 75 -0.69 4.52 22.00
CA GLN A 75 -0.39 3.64 20.89
C GLN A 75 0.36 4.39 19.78
N LEU A 76 1.37 3.73 19.21
CA LEU A 76 2.10 4.23 18.05
C LEU A 76 1.13 4.48 16.88
N PRO A 77 1.26 5.61 16.15
CA PRO A 77 0.35 5.98 15.07
C PRO A 77 0.61 5.22 13.76
N TYR A 78 1.27 4.06 13.85
CA TYR A 78 1.63 3.22 12.72
C TYR A 78 1.65 1.75 13.15
N GLN A 79 1.62 0.87 12.15
CA GLN A 79 1.83 -0.56 12.31
C GLN A 79 2.79 -1.07 11.23
N ASN A 80 3.57 -2.09 11.57
CA ASN A 80 4.47 -2.74 10.63
C ASN A 80 3.89 -4.10 10.22
N ALA A 81 4.04 -4.46 8.96
CA ALA A 81 3.71 -5.80 8.48
C ALA A 81 4.83 -6.31 7.58
N SER A 82 5.15 -7.58 7.74
CA SER A 82 6.28 -8.22 7.05
C SER A 82 5.86 -9.43 6.24
N PHE A 83 6.46 -9.59 5.06
CA PHE A 83 6.19 -10.64 4.09
C PHE A 83 7.51 -11.24 3.65
N THR A 84 7.52 -12.55 3.48
CA THR A 84 8.71 -13.30 3.05
C THR A 84 8.50 -13.85 1.66
N GLY A 85 9.56 -13.92 0.86
CA GLY A 85 9.56 -14.58 -0.44
C GLY A 85 10.98 -14.76 -0.96
N ARG A 86 11.15 -15.53 -2.03
CA ARG A 86 12.45 -15.78 -2.66
C ARG A 86 12.79 -14.74 -3.74
N SER A 87 11.84 -13.86 -4.04
CA SER A 87 12.01 -12.72 -4.95
C SER A 87 11.10 -11.58 -4.52
N ILE A 88 11.40 -10.35 -4.98
CA ILE A 88 10.55 -9.17 -4.80
C ILE A 88 9.13 -9.44 -5.35
N TYR A 89 9.03 -10.14 -6.47
CA TYR A 89 7.74 -10.49 -7.08
C TYR A 89 6.93 -11.46 -6.22
N GLU A 90 7.56 -12.51 -5.68
CA GLU A 90 6.89 -13.45 -4.78
C GLU A 90 6.44 -12.76 -3.49
N VAL A 91 7.27 -11.86 -2.95
CA VAL A 91 6.90 -11.01 -1.81
C VAL A 91 5.66 -10.17 -2.13
N ALA A 92 5.63 -9.50 -3.29
CA ALA A 92 4.49 -8.68 -3.70
C ALA A 92 3.20 -9.51 -3.85
N ILE A 93 3.29 -10.71 -4.43
CA ILE A 93 2.16 -11.65 -4.48
C ILE A 93 1.70 -12.03 -3.07
N ASN A 94 2.63 -12.42 -2.20
CA ASN A 94 2.31 -12.84 -0.84
C ASN A 94 1.66 -11.72 -0.03
N GLN A 95 2.07 -10.48 -0.28
CA GLN A 95 1.46 -9.28 0.28
C GLN A 95 0.01 -9.11 -0.19
N VAL A 96 -0.22 -9.15 -1.51
CA VAL A 96 -1.57 -9.00 -2.09
C VAL A 96 -2.51 -10.12 -1.61
N GLN A 97 -2.02 -11.36 -1.49
CA GLN A 97 -2.82 -12.48 -1.04
C GLN A 97 -3.25 -12.40 0.43
N LYS A 98 -2.40 -11.82 1.29
CA LYS A 98 -2.64 -11.76 2.73
C LYS A 98 -3.38 -10.50 3.17
N GLN A 99 -3.46 -9.48 2.32
CA GLN A 99 -4.07 -8.21 2.66
C GLN A 99 -5.50 -8.09 2.13
N THR A 100 -6.39 -7.53 2.96
CA THR A 100 -7.79 -7.27 2.58
C THR A 100 -7.94 -6.03 1.70
N LEU A 101 -7.09 -5.02 1.90
CA LEU A 101 -7.01 -3.82 1.08
C LEU A 101 -5.56 -3.58 0.65
N PRO A 102 -5.33 -3.17 -0.61
CA PRO A 102 -4.01 -2.86 -1.11
C PRO A 102 -3.42 -1.63 -0.38
N PRO A 103 -2.11 -1.60 -0.13
CA PRO A 103 -1.47 -0.43 0.46
C PRO A 103 -1.36 0.71 -0.55
N LYS A 104 -1.39 1.93 -0.04
CA LYS A 104 -1.18 3.16 -0.81
C LYS A 104 0.28 3.57 -0.70
N THR A 105 1.04 3.27 -1.75
CA THR A 105 2.49 3.50 -1.86
C THR A 105 2.85 4.82 -2.56
N GLU A 106 1.86 5.53 -3.11
CA GLU A 106 1.97 6.86 -3.73
C GLU A 106 2.65 7.93 -2.85
N HIS A 107 2.71 7.71 -1.52
CA HIS A 107 3.26 8.65 -0.54
C HIS A 107 4.46 8.11 0.24
N ILE A 108 5.12 7.03 -0.24
CA ILE A 108 6.34 6.51 0.40
C ILE A 108 7.39 7.61 0.51
N LYS A 109 8.00 7.71 1.70
CA LYS A 109 9.05 8.68 2.03
C LYS A 109 10.43 8.06 2.09
N VAL A 110 10.50 6.78 2.46
CA VAL A 110 11.77 6.08 2.68
C VAL A 110 11.66 4.62 2.24
N ILE A 111 12.70 4.17 1.55
CA ILE A 111 12.92 2.75 1.24
C ILE A 111 14.29 2.40 1.81
N ILE A 112 14.36 1.35 2.60
CA ILE A 112 15.56 0.90 3.29
C ILE A 112 15.95 -0.46 2.71
N PHE A 113 17.23 -0.62 2.39
CA PHE A 113 17.80 -1.91 2.01
C PHE A 113 18.81 -2.33 3.07
N GLY A 114 18.62 -3.50 3.65
CA GLY A 114 19.54 -4.10 4.60
C GLY A 114 20.92 -4.32 4.01
N GLU A 115 21.95 -4.14 4.82
CA GLU A 115 23.35 -4.27 4.40
C GLU A 115 23.63 -5.63 3.71
N LYS A 116 23.21 -6.73 4.34
CA LYS A 116 23.41 -8.07 3.79
C LYS A 116 22.75 -8.19 2.41
N LEU A 117 21.49 -7.78 2.28
CA LEU A 117 20.76 -7.83 1.01
C LEU A 117 21.45 -6.99 -0.07
N ALA A 118 21.87 -5.78 0.29
CA ALA A 118 22.59 -4.86 -0.58
C ALA A 118 23.97 -5.37 -1.01
N SER A 119 24.64 -6.16 -0.17
CA SER A 119 25.94 -6.78 -0.49
C SER A 119 25.80 -8.06 -1.33
N THR A 120 24.71 -8.81 -1.18
CA THR A 120 24.47 -10.07 -1.89
C THR A 120 23.90 -9.83 -3.29
N MET A 121 22.99 -8.86 -3.43
CA MET A 121 22.25 -8.59 -4.66
C MET A 121 22.60 -7.21 -5.19
N ASN A 122 22.59 -7.06 -6.51
CA ASN A 122 22.82 -5.77 -7.13
C ASN A 122 21.66 -4.81 -6.79
N LEU A 123 21.96 -3.72 -6.08
CA LEU A 123 20.99 -2.71 -5.68
C LEU A 123 20.22 -2.08 -6.85
N PHE A 124 20.87 -1.86 -8.00
CA PHE A 124 20.17 -1.36 -9.18
C PHE A 124 19.14 -2.36 -9.71
N GLN A 125 19.50 -3.64 -9.74
CA GLN A 125 18.55 -4.69 -10.15
C GLN A 125 17.40 -4.84 -9.15
N LEU A 126 17.67 -4.70 -7.85
CA LEU A 126 16.63 -4.70 -6.82
C LEU A 126 15.66 -3.52 -7.02
N PHE A 127 16.18 -2.33 -7.30
CA PHE A 127 15.37 -1.13 -7.51
C PHE A 127 14.57 -1.19 -8.83
N ASP A 128 15.18 -1.67 -9.92
CA ASP A 128 14.50 -1.86 -11.20
C ASP A 128 13.34 -2.85 -11.05
N ASN A 129 13.56 -3.97 -10.35
CA ASN A 129 12.51 -4.96 -10.08
C ASN A 129 11.40 -4.45 -9.15
N TYR A 130 11.69 -3.45 -8.32
CA TYR A 130 10.71 -2.81 -7.44
C TYR A 130 9.85 -1.78 -8.18
N SER A 131 10.45 -1.06 -9.13
CA SER A 131 9.81 0.06 -9.84
C SER A 131 9.12 -0.32 -11.16
N SER A 132 9.37 -1.53 -11.67
CA SER A 132 8.78 -2.09 -12.89
C SER A 132 7.42 -2.75 -12.63
#